data_AF-A0A6B3EU93-F1
#
_entry.id   AF-A0A6B3EU93-F1
#
_cell.length_a   1.000
_cell.length_b   1.000
_cell.length_c   1.000
_cell.angle_alpha   90.00
_cell.angle_beta   90.00
_cell.angle_gamma   90.00
#
_symmetry.space_group_name_H-M   'P 1'
#
loop_
_entity.id
_entity.type
_entity.pdbx_description
1 polymer ?
#
loop_
_entity_poly.entity_id
_entity_poly.type
_entity_poly.pdbx_seq_one_letter_code
_entity_poly.pdbx_strand_id
1 'polypeptide(L)'
;ACDPLDGAEDGLVNDPDACDFDPRTLIGTKVDCQGQQLTLTAADAKVVREIWDGPRTANGKQLWAGVPVTASLPGLAGTKANDDGTRSGAPFEVPAQWVSDWVAKNPSLDITTITYDQLARLFKQSEAEYDKAIGTDDPDLSAFRAAGGKLLTWQGTDDQYIPAAGTKQYHARVVKELGSTKKTDDF
;
A
#
# COMPACT_ATOMS: atom_id res chain seq x y z
N ALA A 1 2.82 -20.34 4.80
CA ALA A 1 4.08 -20.16 4.05
C ALA A 1 5.11 -19.42 4.88
N CYS A 2 4.73 -18.36 5.60
CA CYS A 2 5.69 -17.46 6.23
C CYS A 2 5.66 -17.39 7.77
N ASP A 3 4.62 -17.97 8.40
CA ASP A 3 4.51 -18.12 9.85
C ASP A 3 5.77 -18.78 10.47
N PRO A 4 6.29 -19.92 9.97
CA PRO A 4 7.47 -20.56 10.57
C PRO A 4 8.79 -19.79 10.45
N LEU A 5 8.86 -18.67 9.71
CA LEU A 5 10.12 -18.00 9.36
C LEU A 5 10.81 -17.31 10.53
N ASP A 6 10.05 -16.93 11.56
CA ASP A 6 10.59 -16.32 12.79
C ASP A 6 10.90 -17.34 13.89
N GLY A 7 10.67 -18.62 13.62
CA GLY A 7 10.91 -19.73 14.56
C GLY A 7 9.72 -20.07 15.45
N ALA A 8 8.57 -19.44 15.26
CA ALA A 8 7.30 -19.83 15.86
C ALA A 8 6.28 -20.26 14.78
N GLU A 9 5.37 -21.17 15.13
CA GLU A 9 4.19 -21.49 14.31
C GLU A 9 2.96 -21.12 15.13
N ASP A 10 2.62 -19.83 15.12
CA ASP A 10 1.57 -19.26 15.96
C ASP A 10 0.50 -18.49 15.16
N GLY A 11 0.60 -18.53 13.83
CA GLY A 11 -0.28 -17.83 12.92
C GLY A 11 0.05 -16.36 12.74
N LEU A 12 1.18 -15.88 13.27
CA LEU A 12 1.70 -14.53 13.08
C LEU A 12 2.91 -14.57 12.15
N VAL A 13 3.14 -13.46 11.44
CA VAL A 13 4.36 -13.29 10.65
C VAL A 13 5.07 -12.06 11.21
N ASN A 14 6.09 -12.28 12.04
CA ASN A 14 6.79 -11.16 12.70
C ASN A 14 7.57 -10.28 11.72
N ASP A 15 8.11 -10.85 10.64
CA ASP A 15 8.79 -10.12 9.57
C ASP A 15 8.19 -10.44 8.18
N PRO A 16 7.15 -9.70 7.75
CA PRO A 16 6.57 -9.87 6.42
C PRO A 16 7.53 -9.55 5.27
N ASP A 17 8.61 -8.79 5.48
CA ASP A 17 9.60 -8.51 4.42
C ASP A 17 10.45 -9.75 4.10
N ALA A 18 10.59 -10.69 5.06
CA ALA A 18 11.30 -11.95 4.86
C ALA A 18 10.46 -13.01 4.14
N CYS A 19 9.16 -12.78 3.97
CA CYS A 19 8.24 -13.69 3.33
C CYS A 19 8.36 -13.61 1.80
N ASP A 20 8.89 -14.65 1.16
CA ASP A 20 9.09 -14.75 -0.29
C ASP A 20 7.94 -15.49 -1.01
N PHE A 21 6.78 -15.57 -0.38
CA PHE A 21 5.62 -16.29 -0.92
C PHE A 21 5.20 -15.71 -2.29
N ASP A 22 5.12 -16.60 -3.28
CA ASP A 22 4.71 -16.25 -4.64
C ASP A 22 3.32 -16.82 -4.97
N PRO A 23 2.32 -15.98 -5.27
CA PRO A 23 0.95 -16.45 -5.50
C PRO A 23 0.82 -17.22 -6.81
N ARG A 24 1.83 -17.17 -7.70
CA ARG A 24 1.88 -18.00 -8.91
C ARG A 24 1.95 -19.48 -8.59
N THR A 25 2.46 -19.85 -7.42
CA THR A 25 2.50 -21.25 -6.95
C THR A 25 1.09 -21.84 -6.75
N LEU A 26 0.07 -21.00 -6.62
CA LEU A 26 -1.32 -21.42 -6.46
C LEU A 26 -2.11 -21.54 -7.77
N ILE A 27 -1.52 -21.24 -8.92
CA ILE A 27 -2.22 -21.31 -10.21
C ILE A 27 -2.66 -22.77 -10.48
N GLY A 28 -3.93 -22.94 -10.83
CA GLY A 28 -4.56 -24.25 -11.05
C GLY A 28 -5.14 -24.89 -9.78
N THR A 29 -4.86 -24.33 -8.60
CA THR A 29 -5.48 -24.77 -7.34
C THR A 29 -6.96 -24.47 -7.35
N LYS A 30 -7.76 -25.44 -6.91
CA LYS A 30 -9.20 -25.29 -6.72
C LYS A 30 -9.50 -24.87 -5.29
N VAL A 31 -10.33 -23.86 -5.13
CA VAL A 31 -10.77 -23.32 -3.83
C VAL A 31 -12.29 -23.31 -3.76
N ASP A 32 -12.83 -23.59 -2.58
CA ASP A 32 -14.25 -23.41 -2.31
C ASP A 32 -14.51 -21.97 -1.86
N CYS A 33 -15.30 -21.24 -2.62
CA CYS A 33 -15.73 -19.89 -2.28
C CYS A 33 -17.25 -19.90 -2.10
N GLN A 34 -17.69 -20.09 -0.84
CA GLN A 34 -19.10 -20.10 -0.47
C GLN A 34 -19.92 -21.14 -1.26
N GLY A 35 -19.37 -22.35 -1.44
CA GLY A 35 -20.02 -23.44 -2.19
C GLY A 35 -19.81 -23.38 -3.70
N GLN A 36 -19.10 -22.38 -4.22
CA GLN A 36 -18.65 -22.34 -5.60
C GLN A 36 -17.18 -22.77 -5.70
N GLN A 37 -16.92 -23.81 -6.48
CA GLN A 37 -15.56 -24.21 -6.82
C GLN A 37 -14.97 -23.26 -7.85
N LEU A 38 -13.92 -22.54 -7.45
CA LEU A 38 -13.14 -21.65 -8.31
C LEU A 38 -11.75 -22.24 -8.54
N THR A 39 -11.16 -21.97 -9.72
CA THR A 39 -9.76 -22.34 -10.00
C THR A 39 -8.95 -21.07 -10.11
N LEU A 40 -7.88 -20.98 -9.31
CA LEU A 40 -7.00 -19.81 -9.31
C LEU A 40 -6.24 -19.74 -10.64
N THR A 41 -6.27 -18.55 -11.25
CA THR A 41 -5.72 -18.30 -12.57
C THR A 41 -4.45 -17.46 -12.50
N ALA A 42 -3.73 -17.36 -13.63
CA ALA A 42 -2.62 -16.43 -13.76
C ALA A 42 -3.05 -14.95 -13.59
N ALA A 43 -4.31 -14.62 -13.91
CA ALA A 43 -4.85 -13.28 -13.72
C ALA A 43 -5.05 -12.97 -12.22
N ASP A 44 -5.56 -13.93 -11.44
CA ASP A 44 -5.72 -13.79 -9.98
C ASP A 44 -4.34 -13.56 -9.32
N ALA A 45 -3.36 -14.40 -9.66
CA ALA A 45 -1.99 -14.25 -9.16
C ALA A 45 -1.35 -12.93 -9.59
N LYS A 46 -1.71 -12.37 -10.76
CA LYS A 46 -1.21 -11.07 -11.22
C LYS A 46 -1.78 -9.93 -10.37
N VAL A 47 -3.09 -9.93 -10.11
CA VAL A 47 -3.75 -8.89 -9.28
C VAL A 47 -3.12 -8.84 -7.89
N VAL A 48 -2.93 -9.99 -7.25
CA VAL A 48 -2.30 -10.07 -5.92
C VAL A 48 -0.90 -9.47 -5.92
N ARG A 49 -0.05 -9.82 -6.90
CA ARG A 49 1.30 -9.25 -6.99
C ARG A 49 1.28 -7.75 -7.23
N GLU A 50 0.38 -7.25 -8.08
CA GLU A 50 0.29 -5.80 -8.33
C GLU A 50 -0.11 -5.01 -7.08
N ILE A 51 -0.95 -5.59 -6.21
CA ILE A 51 -1.30 -4.99 -4.92
C ILE A 51 -0.07 -4.97 -3.98
N TRP A 52 0.68 -6.06 -3.89
CA TRP A 52 1.89 -6.14 -3.05
C TRP A 52 3.06 -5.30 -3.59
N ASP A 53 3.16 -5.13 -4.90
CA ASP A 53 4.19 -4.29 -5.54
C ASP A 53 3.93 -2.79 -5.36
N GLY A 54 2.67 -2.41 -5.22
CA GLY A 54 2.23 -1.01 -5.15
C GLY A 54 2.19 -0.31 -6.52
N PRO A 55 1.72 0.95 -6.56
CA PRO A 55 1.54 1.69 -7.80
C PRO A 55 2.89 2.03 -8.45
N ARG A 56 2.93 1.92 -9.78
CA ARG A 56 4.09 2.24 -10.61
C ARG A 56 3.68 3.18 -11.74
N THR A 57 4.64 3.91 -12.28
CA THR A 57 4.47 4.62 -13.56
C THR A 57 4.51 3.64 -14.74
N ALA A 58 4.14 4.08 -15.94
CA ALA A 58 4.14 3.24 -17.13
C ALA A 58 5.53 2.66 -17.50
N ASN A 59 6.63 3.29 -17.04
CA ASN A 59 7.99 2.79 -17.26
C ASN A 59 8.51 1.88 -16.11
N GLY A 60 7.66 1.53 -15.14
CA GLY A 60 7.98 0.65 -14.03
C GLY A 60 8.56 1.32 -12.78
N LYS A 61 8.83 2.64 -12.81
CA LYS A 61 9.25 3.37 -11.60
C LYS A 61 8.16 3.30 -10.53
N GLN A 62 8.52 2.88 -9.33
CA GLN A 62 7.62 2.83 -8.18
C GLN A 62 7.20 4.23 -7.74
N LEU A 63 5.90 4.39 -7.46
CA LEU A 63 5.31 5.61 -6.91
C LEU A 63 5.17 5.51 -5.40
N TRP A 64 4.68 4.36 -4.91
CA TRP A 64 4.55 4.09 -3.48
C TRP A 64 4.72 2.59 -3.19
N ALA A 65 4.93 2.24 -1.93
CA ALA A 65 4.98 0.84 -1.50
C ALA A 65 3.60 0.17 -1.63
N GLY A 66 3.59 -1.14 -1.90
CA GLY A 66 2.39 -1.96 -1.75
C GLY A 66 2.23 -2.45 -0.31
N VAL A 67 1.09 -3.09 -0.03
CA VAL A 67 0.82 -3.71 1.28
C VAL A 67 1.63 -5.00 1.45
N PRO A 68 1.94 -5.41 2.70
CA PRO A 68 2.72 -6.61 2.95
C PRO A 68 2.04 -7.87 2.40
N VAL A 69 2.83 -8.89 2.08
CA VAL A 69 2.36 -10.14 1.46
C VAL A 69 1.36 -10.92 2.33
N THR A 70 1.33 -10.62 3.63
CA THR A 70 0.44 -11.22 4.63
C THR A 70 -0.89 -10.47 4.74
N ALA A 71 -0.95 -9.22 4.25
CA ALA A 71 -2.08 -8.34 4.48
C ALA A 71 -3.36 -8.85 3.83
N SER A 72 -4.48 -8.62 4.51
CA SER A 72 -5.81 -8.92 3.98
C SER A 72 -6.13 -8.06 2.76
N LEU A 73 -6.40 -8.67 1.61
CA LEU A 73 -6.63 -7.96 0.35
C LEU A 73 -8.07 -7.53 -0.01
N PRO A 74 -9.18 -7.94 0.65
CA PRO A 74 -10.53 -7.61 0.19
C PRO A 74 -10.81 -6.13 -0.09
N GLY A 75 -10.20 -5.22 0.68
CA GLY A 75 -10.38 -3.78 0.48
C GLY A 75 -9.65 -3.22 -0.75
N LEU A 76 -8.50 -3.81 -1.12
CA LEU A 76 -7.70 -3.38 -2.28
C LEU A 76 -7.98 -4.19 -3.54
N ALA A 77 -8.48 -5.42 -3.38
CA ALA A 77 -8.95 -6.31 -4.46
C ALA A 77 -10.48 -6.26 -4.62
N GLY A 78 -11.09 -5.13 -4.27
CA GLY A 78 -12.55 -4.95 -4.33
C GLY A 78 -13.11 -5.20 -5.72
N THR A 79 -14.26 -5.89 -5.79
CA THR A 79 -14.98 -6.11 -7.06
C THR A 79 -16.47 -5.83 -6.88
N LYS A 80 -17.13 -5.47 -7.98
CA LYS A 80 -18.59 -5.33 -8.06
C LYS A 80 -19.14 -6.29 -9.12
N ALA A 81 -20.36 -6.75 -8.93
CA ALA A 81 -21.08 -7.50 -9.93
C ALA A 81 -21.63 -6.56 -11.01
N ASN A 82 -21.58 -6.99 -12.26
CA ASN A 82 -22.17 -6.33 -13.41
C ASN A 82 -23.50 -7.00 -13.78
N ASP A 83 -24.36 -6.29 -14.52
CA ASP A 83 -25.68 -6.79 -14.94
C ASP A 83 -25.61 -8.06 -15.80
N ASP A 84 -24.51 -8.26 -16.51
CA ASP A 84 -24.23 -9.45 -17.34
C ASP A 84 -23.69 -10.65 -16.53
N GLY A 85 -23.61 -10.53 -15.20
CA GLY A 85 -23.10 -11.56 -14.30
C GLY A 85 -21.57 -11.61 -14.21
N THR A 86 -20.85 -10.75 -14.93
CA THR A 86 -19.40 -10.60 -14.77
C THR A 86 -19.05 -9.77 -13.53
N ARG A 87 -17.76 -9.67 -13.22
CA ARG A 87 -17.24 -8.79 -12.17
C ARG A 87 -16.24 -7.80 -12.74
N SER A 88 -16.29 -6.57 -12.25
CA SER A 88 -15.27 -5.56 -12.52
C SER A 88 -14.62 -5.09 -11.21
N GLY A 89 -13.43 -4.50 -11.31
CA GLY A 89 -12.80 -3.84 -10.18
C GLY A 89 -13.72 -2.76 -9.59
N ALA A 90 -13.75 -2.70 -8.26
CA ALA A 90 -14.40 -1.65 -7.50
C ALA A 90 -13.29 -0.89 -6.75
N PRO A 91 -12.92 0.31 -7.21
CA PRO A 91 -11.86 1.08 -6.58
C PRO A 91 -12.15 1.38 -5.11
N PHE A 92 -11.10 1.41 -4.29
CA PHE A 92 -11.21 1.86 -2.92
C PHE A 92 -11.59 3.34 -2.87
N GLU A 93 -12.62 3.67 -2.08
CA GLU A 93 -13.32 4.96 -2.15
C GLU A 93 -12.44 6.16 -1.78
N VAL A 94 -11.52 5.99 -0.83
CA VAL A 94 -10.66 7.07 -0.33
C VAL A 94 -9.76 7.66 -1.43
N PRO A 95 -8.90 6.88 -2.12
CA PRO A 95 -8.10 7.40 -3.23
C PRO A 95 -8.97 7.76 -4.44
N ALA A 96 -10.12 7.10 -4.64
CA ALA A 96 -11.04 7.43 -5.73
C ALA A 96 -11.57 8.86 -5.62
N GLN A 97 -12.13 9.21 -4.46
CA GLN A 97 -12.67 10.52 -4.16
C GLN A 97 -11.57 11.59 -4.09
N TRP A 98 -10.41 11.25 -3.51
CA TRP A 98 -9.26 12.15 -3.52
C TRP A 98 -8.87 12.56 -4.94
N VAL A 99 -8.74 11.58 -5.83
CA VAL A 99 -8.37 11.82 -7.22
C VAL A 99 -9.47 12.57 -7.98
N SER A 100 -10.75 12.18 -7.86
CA SER A 100 -11.84 12.83 -8.59
C SER A 100 -12.09 14.25 -8.11
N ASP A 101 -12.23 14.45 -6.81
CA ASP A 101 -12.80 15.69 -6.25
C ASP A 101 -11.73 16.75 -5.99
N TRP A 102 -10.55 16.33 -5.53
CA TRP A 102 -9.48 17.25 -5.11
C TRP A 102 -8.43 17.43 -6.21
N VAL A 103 -7.88 16.34 -6.74
CA VAL A 103 -6.79 16.42 -7.72
C VAL A 103 -7.33 16.79 -9.10
N ALA A 104 -8.25 15.98 -9.65
CA ALA A 104 -8.80 16.21 -10.99
C ALA A 104 -9.89 17.29 -11.00
N LYS A 105 -10.49 17.60 -9.84
CA LYS A 105 -11.58 18.58 -9.68
C LYS A 105 -12.75 18.28 -10.63
N ASN A 106 -12.99 16.99 -10.84
CA ASN A 106 -14.02 16.43 -11.70
C ASN A 106 -14.69 15.26 -10.97
N PRO A 107 -15.78 15.51 -10.20
CA PRO A 107 -16.52 14.48 -9.49
C PRO A 107 -17.17 13.42 -10.40
N SER A 108 -17.22 13.65 -11.71
CA SER A 108 -17.72 12.68 -12.71
C SER A 108 -16.61 11.86 -13.37
N LEU A 109 -15.35 12.02 -12.92
CA LEU A 109 -14.23 11.23 -13.43
C LEU A 109 -14.38 9.75 -13.05
N ASP A 110 -14.50 8.88 -14.06
CA ASP A 110 -14.42 7.44 -13.84
C ASP A 110 -12.97 6.98 -13.71
N ILE A 111 -12.51 6.84 -12.47
CA ILE A 111 -11.15 6.42 -12.16
C ILE A 111 -10.84 4.99 -12.60
N THR A 112 -11.83 4.15 -12.95
CA THR A 112 -11.58 2.81 -13.47
C THR A 112 -10.99 2.82 -14.89
N THR A 113 -11.05 3.97 -15.56
CA THR A 113 -10.63 4.15 -16.96
C THR A 113 -9.26 4.83 -17.11
N ILE A 114 -8.62 5.23 -16.00
CA ILE A 114 -7.34 5.93 -16.08
C ILE A 114 -6.21 4.97 -16.47
N THR A 115 -5.32 5.48 -17.30
CA THR A 115 -4.08 4.81 -17.70
C THR A 115 -2.98 5.01 -16.65
N TYR A 116 -1.93 4.19 -16.69
CA TYR A 116 -0.74 4.37 -15.85
C TYR A 116 -0.06 5.74 -16.04
N ASP A 117 -0.10 6.31 -17.24
CA ASP A 117 0.42 7.65 -17.50
C ASP A 117 -0.44 8.74 -16.86
N GLN A 118 -1.77 8.58 -16.87
CA GLN A 118 -2.68 9.48 -16.16
C GLN A 118 -2.50 9.35 -14.65
N LEU A 119 -2.39 8.13 -14.12
CA LEU A 119 -2.10 7.88 -12.70
C LEU A 119 -0.82 8.60 -12.27
N ALA A 120 0.28 8.45 -13.01
CA ALA A 120 1.55 9.10 -12.68
C ALA A 120 1.45 10.64 -12.70
N ARG A 121 0.68 11.21 -13.63
CA ARG A 121 0.44 12.67 -13.67
C ARG A 121 -0.40 13.14 -12.49
N LEU A 122 -1.50 12.44 -12.19
CA LEU A 122 -2.38 12.76 -11.06
C LEU A 122 -1.64 12.63 -9.73
N PHE A 123 -0.80 11.61 -9.56
CA PHE A 123 0.04 11.44 -8.39
C PHE A 123 0.97 12.64 -8.18
N LYS A 124 1.72 13.04 -9.22
CA LYS A 124 2.60 14.20 -9.17
C LYS A 124 1.83 15.51 -8.94
N GLN A 125 0.65 15.65 -9.52
CA GLN A 125 -0.22 16.80 -9.30
C GLN A 125 -0.68 16.87 -7.84
N SER A 126 -1.07 15.73 -7.27
CA SER A 126 -1.45 15.62 -5.86
C SER A 126 -0.34 16.12 -4.94
N GLU A 127 0.89 15.63 -5.14
CA GLU A 127 2.07 16.07 -4.38
C GLU A 127 2.25 17.60 -4.48
N ALA A 128 2.28 18.11 -5.72
CA ALA A 128 2.51 19.53 -5.99
C ALA A 128 1.44 20.46 -5.39
N GLU A 129 0.19 20.04 -5.34
CA GLU A 129 -0.92 20.85 -4.83
C GLU A 129 -1.11 20.74 -3.31
N TYR A 130 -0.85 19.56 -2.72
CA TYR A 130 -1.33 19.23 -1.38
C TYR A 130 -0.25 18.86 -0.36
N ASP A 131 0.99 18.56 -0.75
CA ASP A 131 2.03 18.13 0.22
C ASP A 131 2.26 19.16 1.32
N LYS A 132 2.28 20.45 0.96
CA LYS A 132 2.47 21.53 1.94
C LYS A 132 1.35 21.60 2.99
N ALA A 133 0.13 21.16 2.64
CA ALA A 133 -1.02 21.27 3.52
C ALA A 133 -1.26 19.98 4.34
N ILE A 134 -1.13 18.82 3.69
CA ILE A 134 -1.50 17.53 4.28
C ILE A 134 -0.50 16.39 4.02
N GLY A 135 0.60 16.64 3.29
CA GLY A 135 1.61 15.61 3.02
C GLY A 135 2.23 15.05 4.29
N THR A 136 2.43 15.93 5.29
CA THR A 136 2.83 15.56 6.67
C THR A 136 4.09 14.68 6.72
N ASP A 137 5.06 14.92 5.83
CA ASP A 137 6.21 14.06 5.60
C ASP A 137 7.58 14.73 5.85
N ASP A 138 7.58 15.91 6.46
CA ASP A 138 8.76 16.70 6.82
C ASP A 138 9.65 15.95 7.84
N PRO A 139 10.87 15.54 7.45
CA PRO A 139 11.75 14.81 8.35
C PRO A 139 12.48 15.70 9.37
N ASP A 140 12.45 17.03 9.24
CA ASP A 140 13.11 17.94 10.17
C ASP A 140 12.28 18.13 11.45
N LEU A 141 12.52 17.24 12.42
CA LEU A 141 11.92 17.32 13.75
C LEU A 141 12.79 18.09 14.76
N SER A 142 13.78 18.87 14.30
CA SER A 142 14.74 19.54 15.18
C SER A 142 14.08 20.53 16.15
N ALA A 143 13.06 21.27 15.71
CA ALA A 143 12.32 22.19 16.56
C ALA A 143 11.52 21.47 17.65
N PHE A 144 10.85 20.37 17.30
CA PHE A 144 10.11 19.54 18.27
C PHE A 144 11.05 18.94 19.32
N ARG A 145 12.20 18.41 18.88
CA ARG A 145 13.28 17.93 19.75
C ARG A 145 13.83 19.03 20.66
N ALA A 146 14.09 20.23 20.13
CA ALA A 146 14.62 21.36 20.90
C ALA A 146 13.65 21.87 21.96
N ALA A 147 12.35 21.73 21.72
CA ALA A 147 11.30 22.02 22.70
C ALA A 147 11.16 20.94 23.81
N GLY A 148 11.93 19.85 23.73
CA GLY A 148 11.87 18.73 24.67
C GLY A 148 10.74 17.74 24.40
N GLY A 149 10.12 17.81 23.22
CA GLY A 149 9.08 16.88 22.79
C GLY A 149 9.59 15.44 22.72
N LYS A 150 8.69 14.49 22.97
CA LYS A 150 8.97 13.05 22.84
C LYS A 150 7.99 12.40 21.87
N LEU A 151 8.48 11.56 20.96
CA LEU A 151 7.64 10.91 19.95
C LEU A 151 7.85 9.40 19.94
N LEU A 152 6.82 8.67 20.40
CA LEU A 152 6.72 7.24 20.15
C LEU A 152 5.74 7.01 19.01
N THR A 153 6.19 6.38 17.94
CA THR A 153 5.37 5.97 16.80
C THR A 153 5.46 4.46 16.59
N TRP A 154 4.41 3.87 16.02
CA TRP A 154 4.35 2.46 15.71
C TRP A 154 3.45 2.26 14.49
N GLN A 155 3.66 1.15 13.78
CA GLN A 155 2.83 0.74 12.65
C GLN A 155 2.70 -0.78 12.68
N GLY A 156 1.49 -1.30 12.44
CA GLY A 156 1.29 -2.74 12.27
C GLY A 156 1.97 -3.23 10.99
N THR A 157 2.69 -4.34 11.07
CA THR A 157 3.38 -4.94 9.91
C THR A 157 2.44 -5.72 9.00
N ASP A 158 1.19 -5.94 9.40
CA ASP A 158 0.14 -6.60 8.61
C ASP A 158 -1.01 -5.64 8.23
N ASP A 159 -0.73 -4.34 8.17
CA ASP A 159 -1.73 -3.32 7.83
C ASP A 159 -2.19 -3.45 6.36
N GLN A 160 -3.49 -3.63 6.18
CA GLN A 160 -4.13 -3.85 4.88
C GLN A 160 -4.36 -2.60 4.04
N TYR A 161 -4.08 -1.41 4.56
CA TYR A 161 -4.35 -0.14 3.87
C TYR A 161 -3.13 0.78 3.82
N ILE A 162 -2.34 0.84 4.90
CA ILE A 162 -1.21 1.75 5.05
C ILE A 162 0.09 0.93 5.21
N PRO A 163 0.91 0.82 4.14
CA PRO A 163 2.12 0.01 4.18
C PRO A 163 3.14 0.48 5.22
N ALA A 164 3.59 -0.43 6.09
CA ALA A 164 4.65 -0.15 7.07
C ALA A 164 5.97 0.32 6.44
N ALA A 165 6.19 0.02 5.16
CA ALA A 165 7.29 0.57 4.37
C ALA A 165 7.33 2.10 4.39
N GLY A 166 6.18 2.79 4.38
CA GLY A 166 6.10 4.25 4.45
C GLY A 166 6.68 4.78 5.77
N THR A 167 6.28 4.19 6.90
CA THR A 167 6.81 4.53 8.23
C THR A 167 8.31 4.26 8.34
N LYS A 168 8.77 3.10 7.84
CA LYS A 168 10.21 2.76 7.79
C LYS A 168 11.01 3.80 6.99
N GLN A 169 10.50 4.20 5.83
CA GLN A 169 11.12 5.20 4.97
C GLN A 169 11.14 6.58 5.64
N TYR A 170 10.05 7.02 6.27
CA TYR A 170 9.99 8.29 6.98
C TYR A 170 10.99 8.33 8.14
N HIS A 171 11.02 7.28 8.98
CA HIS A 171 12.00 7.17 10.07
C HIS A 171 13.44 7.26 9.54
N ALA A 172 13.76 6.57 8.44
CA ALA A 172 15.08 6.66 7.81
C ALA A 172 15.42 8.08 7.34
N ARG A 173 14.45 8.86 6.84
CA ARG A 173 14.64 10.27 6.49
C ARG A 173 14.90 11.14 7.72
N VAL A 174 14.15 10.95 8.82
CA VAL A 174 14.38 11.67 10.09
C VAL A 174 15.78 11.38 10.63
N VAL A 175 16.19 10.10 10.66
CA VAL A 175 17.54 9.69 11.10
C VAL A 175 18.63 10.37 10.25
N LYS A 176 18.43 10.42 8.93
CA LYS A 176 19.35 11.08 8.01
C LYS A 176 19.42 12.59 8.26
N GLU A 177 18.28 13.25 8.47
CA GLU A 177 18.19 14.69 8.70
C GLU A 177 18.85 15.10 10.02
N LEU A 178 18.59 14.36 11.10
CA LEU A 178 19.20 14.62 12.41
C LEU A 178 20.67 14.15 12.50
N GLY A 179 21.07 13.29 11.57
CA GLY A 179 22.46 12.85 11.37
C GLY A 179 22.88 11.64 12.20
N SER A 180 21.99 11.02 12.99
CA SER A 180 22.22 9.68 13.58
C SER A 180 20.96 9.09 14.23
N THR A 181 20.93 7.76 14.34
CA THR A 181 19.92 7.04 15.12
C THR A 181 19.93 7.47 16.57
N LYS A 182 21.11 7.60 17.19
CA LYS A 182 21.23 8.04 18.59
C LYS A 182 20.53 9.39 18.85
N LYS A 183 20.72 10.37 17.97
CA LYS A 183 20.05 11.67 18.13
C LYS A 183 18.53 11.59 17.94
N THR A 184 18.07 10.59 17.19
CA THR A 184 16.66 10.32 16.95
C THR A 184 16.03 9.64 18.15
N ASP A 185 16.69 8.62 18.72
CA ASP A 185 16.23 7.90 19.92
C ASP A 185 16.19 8.78 21.19
N ASP A 186 16.96 9.88 21.19
CA ASP A 186 17.03 10.82 22.31
C ASP A 186 15.73 11.63 22.51
N PHE A 187 14.75 11.58 21.60
CA PHE A 187 13.48 12.31 21.71
C PHE A 187 12.25 11.48 21.33
#